data_AF-M5FCU4-F1
#
_entry.id   AF-M5FCU4-F1
#
_cell.length_a   1.000
_cell.length_b   1.000
_cell.length_c   1.000
_cell.angle_alpha   90.00
_cell.angle_beta   90.00
_cell.angle_gamma   90.00
#
_symmetry.space_group_name_H-M   'P 1'
#
loop_
_entity.id
_entity.type
_entity.pdbx_description
1 polymer ?
#
loop_
_entity_poly.entity_id
_entity_poly.type
_entity_poly.pdbx_seq_one_letter_code
_entity_poly.pdbx_strand_id
1 'polypeptide(L)'
;MAVNDSGSPRVILLLGSAPDVVRCAAWPRQAFSKIVAINNAWRVRPDWDFLVHAGDFPPDRLPRGDVLRQAQIFSAAHYVPAQNAFGGFVYAGGTMAMTAAYWTIHSQKPDVLAFLGCDMIYDQPGNTHFYGIGRADPLRDDPTLRNLEAKSARLLVQALRRDCLCINLSNLPRSRLIFPRLTVDELSGLSHSRIAEMKAEILAGIELDKAEKAEEIEQDLGYFYEDGMYWKHLDEIDEMYLADIDRLWMAAVETGLTKLPISPTRGEIGSFAAHSAASLSCVLVSKSLASWRSCSCIAGSPKARLTMRPRCTAGRASMASAQRWTCLYSWTDRNSPESLYMRPLARPPYQGHTAMSAMV
;
A
#
# COMPACT_ATOMS: atom_id res chain seq x y z
N MET A 1 7.96 18.70 23.39
CA MET A 1 6.88 18.15 24.24
C MET A 1 6.92 16.64 24.06
N ALA A 2 7.36 15.90 25.08
CA ALA A 2 7.31 14.44 25.06
C ALA A 2 5.85 14.04 25.22
N VAL A 3 5.28 13.38 24.20
CA VAL A 3 3.97 12.75 24.31
C VAL A 3 4.17 11.56 25.24
N ASN A 4 3.63 11.65 26.45
CA ASN A 4 3.39 10.47 27.29
C ASN A 4 2.34 9.62 26.59
N ASP A 5 2.77 8.66 25.78
CA ASP A 5 1.88 7.62 25.27
C ASP A 5 2.06 6.38 26.15
N SER A 6 1.25 6.31 27.21
CA SER A 6 1.34 5.28 28.25
C SER A 6 0.59 3.98 27.89
N GLY A 7 0.32 3.74 26.61
CA GLY A 7 -0.30 2.53 26.07
C GLY A 7 0.69 1.62 25.35
N SER A 8 0.32 0.35 25.20
CA SER A 8 1.00 -0.54 24.24
C SER A 8 0.63 -0.12 22.80
N PRO A 9 1.54 -0.24 21.82
CA PRO A 9 1.23 0.08 20.44
C PRO A 9 0.00 -0.64 19.91
N ARG A 10 -0.77 0.05 19.08
CA ARG A 10 -1.99 -0.47 18.49
C ARG A 10 -1.67 -1.28 17.24
N VAL A 11 -1.39 -2.55 17.47
CA VAL A 11 -1.13 -3.54 16.42
C VAL A 11 -2.45 -4.15 15.93
N ILE A 12 -2.71 -4.12 14.63
CA ILE A 12 -3.84 -4.79 13.98
C ILE A 12 -3.33 -5.92 13.09
N LEU A 13 -3.89 -7.12 13.26
CA LEU A 13 -3.58 -8.29 12.43
C LEU A 13 -4.56 -8.37 11.25
N LEU A 14 -4.04 -8.44 10.03
CA LEU A 14 -4.79 -8.69 8.81
C LEU A 14 -4.56 -10.12 8.32
N LEU A 15 -5.64 -10.91 8.25
CA LEU A 15 -5.62 -12.31 7.87
C LEU A 15 -6.13 -12.51 6.45
N GLY A 16 -5.23 -12.97 5.59
CA GLY A 16 -5.53 -13.41 4.23
C GLY A 16 -5.79 -14.91 4.16
N SER A 17 -5.55 -15.49 2.99
CA SER A 17 -5.93 -16.87 2.69
C SER A 17 -4.76 -17.82 2.45
N ALA A 18 -3.51 -17.34 2.32
CA ALA A 18 -2.37 -18.20 2.03
C ALA A 18 -2.17 -19.27 3.14
N PRO A 19 -1.58 -20.43 2.83
CA PRO A 19 -1.62 -21.60 3.73
C PRO A 19 -1.03 -21.36 5.12
N ASP A 20 -0.04 -20.48 5.25
CA ASP A 20 0.61 -20.15 6.51
C ASP A 20 -0.31 -19.42 7.52
N VAL A 21 -1.48 -18.92 7.07
CA VAL A 21 -2.41 -18.18 7.95
C VAL A 21 -2.89 -19.00 9.15
N VAL A 22 -2.97 -20.32 9.02
CA VAL A 22 -3.48 -21.21 10.08
C VAL A 22 -2.62 -21.18 11.34
N ARG A 23 -1.35 -20.77 11.25
CA ARG A 23 -0.46 -20.66 12.41
C ARG A 23 -0.99 -19.68 13.46
N CYS A 24 -1.75 -18.66 13.05
CA CYS A 24 -2.28 -17.69 14.01
C CYS A 24 -3.37 -18.24 14.92
N ALA A 25 -3.94 -19.43 14.63
CA ALA A 25 -4.96 -20.03 15.48
C ALA A 25 -4.47 -20.27 16.92
N ALA A 26 -3.16 -20.51 17.10
CA ALA A 26 -2.55 -20.71 18.40
C ALA A 26 -2.03 -19.41 19.05
N TRP A 27 -2.08 -18.27 18.34
CA TRP A 27 -1.51 -17.02 18.86
C TRP A 27 -2.43 -16.33 19.86
N PRO A 28 -1.88 -15.78 20.97
CA PRO A 28 -2.66 -15.09 21.97
C PRO A 28 -3.34 -13.86 21.36
N ARG A 29 -4.66 -13.73 21.54
CA ARG A 29 -5.45 -12.61 21.02
C ARG A 29 -4.93 -11.25 21.52
N GLN A 30 -4.31 -11.23 22.70
CA GLN A 30 -3.78 -10.05 23.38
C GLN A 30 -2.56 -9.44 22.68
N ALA A 31 -1.89 -10.19 21.80
CA ALA A 31 -0.81 -9.64 20.96
C ALA A 31 -1.33 -8.61 19.94
N PHE A 32 -2.65 -8.56 19.73
CA PHE A 32 -3.27 -7.69 18.75
C PHE A 32 -4.36 -6.85 19.43
N SER A 33 -4.48 -5.59 19.03
CA SER A 33 -5.61 -4.76 19.45
C SER A 33 -6.89 -5.20 18.72
N LYS A 34 -6.79 -5.47 17.42
CA LYS A 34 -7.87 -5.93 16.54
C LYS A 34 -7.37 -6.96 15.53
N ILE A 35 -8.27 -7.81 15.07
CA ILE A 35 -8.03 -8.77 13.99
C ILE A 35 -9.05 -8.51 12.87
N VAL A 36 -8.53 -8.31 11.66
CA VAL A 36 -9.28 -8.16 10.42
C VAL A 36 -9.14 -9.47 9.63
N ALA A 37 -10.24 -10.16 9.41
CA ALA A 37 -10.30 -11.32 8.53
C ALA A 37 -10.74 -10.91 7.12
N ILE A 38 -10.08 -11.45 6.09
CA ILE A 38 -10.45 -11.25 4.69
C ILE A 38 -11.18 -12.48 4.16
N ASN A 39 -12.36 -12.29 3.56
CA ASN A 39 -13.12 -13.37 2.92
C ASN A 39 -13.24 -14.60 3.84
N ASN A 40 -12.79 -15.78 3.40
CA ASN A 40 -12.86 -17.02 4.19
C ASN A 40 -11.95 -17.05 5.43
N ALA A 41 -11.02 -16.11 5.62
CA ALA A 41 -10.08 -16.11 6.74
C ALA A 41 -10.75 -16.03 8.11
N TRP A 42 -12.04 -15.62 8.17
CA TRP A 42 -12.83 -15.64 9.41
C TRP A 42 -12.94 -17.06 10.00
N ARG A 43 -12.71 -18.11 9.20
CA ARG A 43 -12.75 -19.51 9.62
C ARG A 43 -11.48 -19.96 10.35
N VAL A 44 -10.40 -19.18 10.29
CA VAL A 44 -9.10 -19.55 10.87
C VAL A 44 -9.12 -19.50 12.40
N ARG A 45 -9.85 -18.52 12.95
CA ARG A 45 -10.03 -18.33 14.38
C ARG A 45 -11.37 -17.64 14.67
N PRO A 46 -12.00 -17.83 15.83
CA PRO A 46 -13.36 -17.33 16.09
C PRO A 46 -13.43 -15.89 16.66
N ASP A 47 -12.31 -15.30 17.04
CA ASP A 47 -12.19 -14.06 17.83
C ASP A 47 -11.66 -12.87 17.02
N TRP A 48 -12.05 -12.80 15.74
CA TRP A 48 -11.82 -11.63 14.89
C TRP A 48 -12.82 -10.50 15.19
N ASP A 49 -12.41 -9.27 14.92
CA ASP A 49 -13.23 -8.08 15.16
C ASP A 49 -13.93 -7.60 13.89
N PHE A 50 -13.25 -7.72 12.75
CA PHE A 50 -13.71 -7.20 11.48
C PHE A 50 -13.59 -8.26 10.39
N LEU A 51 -14.64 -8.44 9.60
CA LEU A 51 -14.61 -9.20 8.35
C LEU A 51 -14.75 -8.23 7.19
N VAL A 52 -13.74 -8.16 6.33
CA VAL A 52 -13.79 -7.44 5.05
C VAL A 52 -13.90 -8.46 3.94
N HIS A 53 -14.90 -8.34 3.07
CA HIS A 53 -15.14 -9.33 2.02
C HIS A 53 -15.41 -8.70 0.66
N ALA A 54 -15.07 -9.41 -0.42
CA ALA A 54 -15.33 -8.97 -1.78
C ALA A 54 -16.82 -8.75 -2.04
N GLY A 55 -17.15 -7.87 -3.00
CA GLY A 55 -18.53 -7.58 -3.37
C GLY A 55 -19.31 -8.79 -3.90
N ASP A 56 -18.61 -9.76 -4.49
CA ASP A 56 -19.15 -11.03 -4.98
C ASP A 56 -19.01 -12.19 -3.98
N PHE A 57 -18.65 -11.90 -2.71
CA PHE A 57 -18.49 -12.93 -1.69
C PHE A 57 -19.83 -13.65 -1.41
N PRO A 58 -19.90 -14.99 -1.54
CA PRO A 58 -21.16 -15.71 -1.44
C PRO A 58 -21.85 -15.56 -0.06
N PRO A 59 -23.13 -15.18 0.00
CA PRO A 59 -23.84 -14.97 1.27
C PRO A 59 -23.89 -16.22 2.16
N ASP A 60 -23.89 -17.41 1.58
CA ASP A 60 -23.89 -18.69 2.29
C ASP A 60 -22.55 -18.98 3.00
N ARG A 61 -21.47 -18.31 2.58
CA ARG A 61 -20.11 -18.39 3.17
C ARG A 61 -19.84 -17.33 4.21
N LEU A 62 -20.76 -16.40 4.44
CA LEU A 62 -20.66 -15.46 5.56
C LEU A 62 -20.84 -16.20 6.89
N PRO A 63 -20.15 -15.77 7.96
CA PRO A 63 -20.36 -16.31 9.29
C PRO A 63 -21.82 -16.13 9.73
N ARG A 64 -22.40 -17.16 10.37
CA ARG A 64 -23.79 -17.17 10.84
C ARG A 64 -23.86 -17.10 12.36
N GLY A 65 -24.96 -16.55 12.88
CA GLY A 65 -25.37 -16.66 14.29
C GLY A 65 -24.28 -16.26 15.29
N ASP A 66 -23.97 -17.18 16.21
CA ASP A 66 -23.12 -17.00 17.40
C ASP A 66 -21.69 -16.53 17.16
N VAL A 67 -21.19 -16.64 15.93
CA VAL A 67 -19.85 -16.16 15.52
C VAL A 67 -19.80 -14.63 15.49
N LEU A 68 -20.95 -13.95 15.33
CA LEU A 68 -21.04 -12.50 15.14
C LEU A 68 -21.11 -11.68 16.43
N ARG A 69 -20.99 -12.30 17.62
CA ARG A 69 -21.36 -11.68 18.90
C ARG A 69 -20.75 -10.29 19.17
N GLN A 70 -19.59 -9.97 18.58
CA GLN A 70 -18.97 -8.63 18.67
C GLN A 70 -18.32 -8.16 17.37
N ALA A 71 -18.43 -8.94 16.30
CA ALA A 71 -17.67 -8.72 15.09
C ALA A 71 -18.49 -7.97 14.03
N GLN A 72 -17.84 -7.09 13.27
CA GLN A 72 -18.49 -6.28 12.24
C GLN A 72 -18.09 -6.76 10.84
N ILE A 73 -19.05 -6.70 9.91
CA ILE A 73 -18.84 -7.10 8.52
C ILE A 73 -18.83 -5.84 7.65
N PHE A 74 -17.81 -5.70 6.82
CA PHE A 74 -17.60 -4.58 5.92
C PHE A 74 -17.56 -5.07 4.47
N SER A 75 -18.45 -4.52 3.67
CA SER A 75 -18.57 -4.74 2.22
C SER A 75 -18.04 -3.56 1.41
N ALA A 76 -18.21 -3.61 0.08
CA ALA A 76 -17.80 -2.56 -0.86
C ALA A 76 -18.25 -1.16 -0.47
N ALA A 77 -19.45 -1.02 0.10
CA ALA A 77 -19.96 0.27 0.57
C ALA A 77 -19.04 0.98 1.58
N HIS A 78 -18.18 0.23 2.27
CA HIS A 78 -17.27 0.75 3.30
C HIS A 78 -15.84 0.89 2.81
N TYR A 79 -15.33 -0.09 2.05
CA TYR A 79 -13.93 -0.05 1.60
C TYR A 79 -13.74 0.76 0.31
N VAL A 80 -14.77 0.94 -0.54
CA VAL A 80 -14.65 1.76 -1.76
C VAL A 80 -14.31 3.22 -1.42
N PRO A 81 -15.04 3.91 -0.53
CA PRO A 81 -14.67 5.29 -0.16
C PRO A 81 -13.27 5.38 0.49
N ALA A 82 -12.92 4.38 1.30
CA ALA A 82 -11.61 4.34 1.96
C ALA A 82 -10.47 4.17 0.95
N GLN A 83 -10.63 3.33 -0.06
CA GLN A 83 -9.64 3.11 -1.12
C GLN A 83 -9.57 4.29 -2.09
N ASN A 84 -10.70 4.94 -2.37
CA ASN A 84 -10.75 6.18 -3.15
C ASN A 84 -9.96 7.32 -2.49
N ALA A 85 -9.91 7.37 -1.16
CA ALA A 85 -9.05 8.32 -0.42
C ALA A 85 -7.54 8.09 -0.65
N PHE A 86 -7.16 7.02 -1.34
CA PHE A 86 -5.80 6.71 -1.78
C PHE A 86 -5.69 6.57 -3.30
N GLY A 87 -6.55 7.23 -4.09
CA GLY A 87 -6.47 7.24 -5.55
C GLY A 87 -7.24 6.12 -6.25
N GLY A 88 -8.02 5.32 -5.53
CA GLY A 88 -8.92 4.33 -6.14
C GLY A 88 -8.25 2.99 -6.49
N PHE A 89 -9.05 2.06 -7.02
CA PHE A 89 -8.68 0.65 -7.13
C PHE A 89 -7.57 0.36 -8.15
N VAL A 90 -7.51 1.13 -9.25
CA VAL A 90 -6.51 0.90 -10.31
C VAL A 90 -5.09 1.06 -9.77
N TYR A 91 -4.86 2.11 -8.97
CA TYR A 91 -3.55 2.39 -8.40
C TYR A 91 -3.31 1.65 -7.09
N ALA A 92 -4.31 1.60 -6.19
CA ALA A 92 -4.19 0.92 -4.90
C ALA A 92 -4.13 -0.62 -5.01
N GLY A 93 -4.60 -1.20 -6.12
CA GLY A 93 -4.66 -2.64 -6.36
C GLY A 93 -6.01 -3.25 -6.01
N GLY A 94 -6.52 -4.12 -6.88
CA GLY A 94 -7.86 -4.72 -6.75
C GLY A 94 -7.95 -5.93 -5.82
N THR A 95 -6.83 -6.47 -5.33
CA THR A 95 -6.89 -7.67 -4.47
C THR A 95 -7.58 -7.36 -3.15
N MET A 96 -8.28 -8.34 -2.58
CA MET A 96 -8.86 -8.16 -1.25
C MET A 96 -7.83 -7.91 -0.14
N ALA A 97 -6.57 -8.35 -0.32
CA ALA A 97 -5.48 -8.03 0.61
C ALA A 97 -5.15 -6.54 0.60
N MET A 98 -5.01 -5.93 -0.58
CA MET A 98 -4.78 -4.49 -0.71
C MET A 98 -6.00 -3.69 -0.24
N THR A 99 -7.19 -4.10 -0.70
CA THR A 99 -8.46 -3.45 -0.36
C THR A 99 -8.70 -3.38 1.14
N ALA A 100 -8.55 -4.51 1.84
CA ALA A 100 -8.72 -4.56 3.29
C ALA A 100 -7.62 -3.79 4.03
N ALA A 101 -6.39 -3.78 3.51
CA ALA A 101 -5.30 -3.00 4.09
C ALA A 101 -5.55 -1.50 4.03
N TYR A 102 -5.92 -0.96 2.86
CA TYR A 102 -6.25 0.46 2.71
C TYR A 102 -7.46 0.86 3.57
N TRP A 103 -8.50 0.02 3.60
CA TRP A 103 -9.63 0.25 4.52
C TRP A 103 -9.19 0.27 5.99
N THR A 104 -8.30 -0.64 6.40
CA THR A 104 -7.80 -0.71 7.77
C THR A 104 -6.97 0.52 8.12
N ILE A 105 -6.04 0.94 7.26
CA ILE A 105 -5.23 2.15 7.48
C ILE A 105 -6.12 3.39 7.54
N HIS A 106 -7.08 3.52 6.63
CA HIS A 106 -8.02 4.64 6.58
C HIS A 106 -8.89 4.75 7.84
N SER A 107 -9.58 3.65 8.15
CA SER A 107 -10.70 3.65 9.08
C SER A 107 -10.26 3.33 10.49
N GLN A 108 -9.24 2.49 10.63
CA GLN A 108 -8.71 2.09 11.92
C GLN A 108 -7.51 2.96 12.32
N LYS A 109 -6.60 3.35 11.42
CA LYS A 109 -5.38 4.11 11.76
C LYS A 109 -4.51 3.41 12.83
N PRO A 110 -4.05 2.17 12.58
CA PRO A 110 -3.18 1.47 13.52
C PRO A 110 -1.76 2.05 13.53
N ASP A 111 -1.02 1.82 14.62
CA ASP A 111 0.43 2.06 14.66
C ASP A 111 1.16 1.03 13.79
N VAL A 112 0.68 -0.22 13.82
CA VAL A 112 1.22 -1.34 13.05
C VAL A 112 0.09 -2.14 12.40
N LEU A 113 0.18 -2.34 11.09
CA LEU A 113 -0.64 -3.30 10.35
C LEU A 113 0.21 -4.53 10.02
N ALA A 114 -0.06 -5.62 10.71
CA ALA A 114 0.66 -6.88 10.56
C ALA A 114 -0.11 -7.83 9.63
N PHE A 115 0.53 -8.31 8.58
CA PHE A 115 -0.06 -9.16 7.55
C PHE A 115 0.30 -10.62 7.78
N LEU A 116 -0.68 -11.52 7.74
CA LEU A 116 -0.47 -12.96 7.67
C LEU A 116 -1.39 -13.56 6.61
N GLY A 117 -0.85 -14.46 5.78
CA GLY A 117 -1.64 -15.12 4.73
C GLY A 117 -1.97 -14.22 3.53
N CYS A 118 -1.32 -13.05 3.43
CA CYS A 118 -1.58 -12.05 2.38
C CYS A 118 -0.49 -12.05 1.30
N ASP A 119 0.18 -13.19 1.09
CA ASP A 119 1.40 -13.26 0.29
C ASP A 119 1.19 -13.05 -1.22
N MET A 120 -0.03 -13.28 -1.71
CA MET A 120 -0.42 -13.15 -3.12
C MET A 120 0.51 -13.88 -4.11
N ILE A 121 0.95 -15.08 -3.71
CA ILE A 121 1.73 -15.99 -4.57
C ILE A 121 0.76 -17.02 -5.17
N TYR A 122 0.66 -17.02 -6.50
CA TYR A 122 -0.32 -17.84 -7.26
C TYR A 122 0.33 -18.69 -8.35
N ASP A 123 1.65 -18.77 -8.39
CA ASP A 123 2.42 -19.33 -9.51
C ASP A 123 2.68 -20.83 -9.42
N GLN A 124 2.23 -21.49 -8.34
CA GLN A 124 2.40 -22.93 -8.17
C GLN A 124 1.06 -23.67 -8.14
N PRO A 125 0.92 -24.78 -8.90
CA PRO A 125 -0.21 -25.68 -8.76
C PRO A 125 -0.17 -26.35 -7.37
N GLY A 126 -1.29 -26.30 -6.64
CA GLY A 126 -1.39 -26.87 -5.29
C GLY A 126 -2.30 -26.04 -4.37
N ASN A 127 -2.20 -26.27 -3.05
CA ASN A 127 -2.95 -25.52 -2.05
C ASN A 127 -2.40 -24.09 -1.94
N THR A 128 -2.90 -23.18 -2.78
CA THR A 128 -2.62 -21.73 -2.68
C THR A 128 -3.34 -21.09 -1.51
N HIS A 129 -4.32 -21.79 -0.91
CA HIS A 129 -5.15 -21.29 0.19
C HIS A 129 -5.21 -22.31 1.34
N PHE A 130 -5.50 -21.85 2.56
CA PHE A 130 -5.61 -22.75 3.72
C PHE A 130 -6.78 -23.75 3.65
N TYR A 131 -7.77 -23.48 2.81
CA TYR A 131 -8.92 -24.37 2.55
C TYR A 131 -8.76 -25.19 1.27
N GLY A 132 -7.52 -25.41 0.84
CA GLY A 132 -7.18 -26.17 -0.36
C GLY A 132 -6.84 -25.27 -1.54
N ILE A 133 -7.44 -25.54 -2.69
CA ILE A 133 -7.31 -24.69 -3.87
C ILE A 133 -8.37 -23.60 -3.76
N GLY A 134 -7.98 -22.42 -3.30
CA GLY A 134 -8.78 -21.25 -3.61
C GLY A 134 -8.70 -21.01 -5.10
N ARG A 135 -9.86 -20.83 -5.76
CA ARG A 135 -9.86 -19.99 -6.95
C ARG A 135 -9.26 -18.68 -6.48
N ALA A 136 -8.16 -18.24 -7.13
CA ALA A 136 -7.68 -16.90 -6.91
C ALA A 136 -8.90 -15.95 -6.97
N ASP A 137 -8.95 -14.97 -6.08
CA ASP A 137 -9.57 -13.70 -6.41
C ASP A 137 -8.79 -13.20 -7.64
N PRO A 138 -9.39 -13.29 -8.82
CA PRO A 138 -8.89 -14.16 -9.87
C PRO A 138 -7.60 -13.62 -10.43
N LEU A 139 -6.76 -14.51 -10.92
CA LEU A 139 -5.97 -14.23 -12.12
C LEU A 139 -6.96 -13.99 -13.28
N ARG A 140 -7.79 -12.94 -13.15
CA ARG A 140 -8.41 -12.24 -14.25
C ARG A 140 -7.23 -11.60 -14.96
N ASP A 141 -7.32 -11.55 -16.28
CA ASP A 141 -6.50 -10.62 -17.03
C ASP A 141 -6.95 -9.21 -16.61
N ASP A 142 -6.33 -8.72 -15.54
CA ASP A 142 -6.74 -7.53 -14.81
C ASP A 142 -5.52 -6.60 -14.69
N PRO A 143 -5.62 -5.37 -15.19
CA PRO A 143 -4.50 -4.44 -15.24
C PRO A 143 -3.94 -4.12 -13.83
N THR A 144 -4.75 -4.28 -12.78
CA THR A 144 -4.36 -3.97 -11.39
C THR A 144 -3.54 -5.08 -10.72
N LEU A 145 -3.47 -6.28 -11.33
CA LEU A 145 -2.80 -7.46 -10.77
C LEU A 145 -1.43 -7.75 -11.38
N ARG A 146 -0.99 -6.94 -12.36
CA ARG A 146 0.23 -7.19 -13.15
C ARG A 146 1.52 -7.15 -12.31
N ASN A 147 1.65 -6.16 -11.42
CA ASN A 147 2.82 -6.02 -10.53
C ASN A 147 2.39 -5.81 -9.08
N LEU A 148 2.17 -6.92 -8.38
CA LEU A 148 1.72 -6.92 -6.99
C LEU A 148 2.79 -6.39 -6.01
N GLU A 149 4.09 -6.54 -6.34
CA GLU A 149 5.17 -5.90 -5.59
C GLU A 149 5.09 -4.37 -5.69
N ALA A 150 4.81 -3.80 -6.87
CA ALA A 150 4.63 -2.35 -7.01
C ALA A 150 3.42 -1.86 -6.20
N LYS A 151 2.32 -2.63 -6.19
CA LYS A 151 1.15 -2.31 -5.34
C LYS A 151 1.50 -2.35 -3.85
N SER A 152 2.30 -3.31 -3.41
CA SER A 152 2.76 -3.35 -2.02
C SER A 152 3.77 -2.23 -1.70
N ALA A 153 4.60 -1.82 -2.65
CA ALA A 153 5.48 -0.66 -2.53
C ALA A 153 4.69 0.64 -2.33
N ARG A 154 3.68 0.86 -3.17
CA ARG A 154 2.75 1.98 -3.02
C ARG A 154 2.06 1.96 -1.64
N LEU A 155 1.53 0.81 -1.24
CA LEU A 155 0.89 0.65 0.07
C LEU A 155 1.85 0.96 1.23
N LEU A 156 3.12 0.55 1.16
CA LEU A 156 4.14 0.86 2.16
C LEU A 156 4.30 2.38 2.33
N VAL A 157 4.49 3.10 1.21
CA VAL A 157 4.66 4.56 1.22
C VAL A 157 3.41 5.26 1.77
N GLN A 158 2.22 4.85 1.33
CA GLN A 158 0.96 5.43 1.81
C GLN A 158 0.72 5.15 3.30
N ALA A 159 1.07 3.94 3.78
CA ALA A 159 0.97 3.60 5.20
C ALA A 159 1.89 4.46 6.06
N LEU A 160 3.16 4.63 5.65
CA LEU A 160 4.13 5.49 6.35
C LEU A 160 3.65 6.94 6.44
N ARG A 161 3.06 7.48 5.37
CA ARG A 161 2.47 8.83 5.36
C ARG A 161 1.25 8.97 6.29
N ARG A 162 0.62 7.85 6.67
CA ARG A 162 -0.45 7.77 7.67
C ARG A 162 0.04 7.28 9.02
N ASP A 163 1.35 7.36 9.26
CA ASP A 163 2.03 6.98 10.50
C ASP A 163 1.88 5.49 10.88
N CYS A 164 1.54 4.63 9.92
CA CYS A 164 1.32 3.20 10.08
C CYS A 164 2.51 2.39 9.56
N LEU A 165 3.04 1.48 10.37
CA LEU A 165 4.07 0.52 9.99
C LEU A 165 3.43 -0.77 9.44
N CYS A 166 3.73 -1.14 8.20
CA CYS A 166 3.32 -2.43 7.65
C CYS A 166 4.38 -3.50 7.95
N ILE A 167 3.97 -4.67 8.44
CA ILE A 167 4.84 -5.81 8.77
C ILE A 167 4.31 -7.09 8.14
N ASN A 168 5.19 -7.94 7.62
CA ASN A 168 4.84 -9.26 7.11
C ASN A 168 5.20 -10.35 8.12
N LEU A 169 4.22 -11.14 8.57
CA LEU A 169 4.39 -12.25 9.52
C LEU A 169 4.49 -13.63 8.85
N SER A 170 4.46 -13.68 7.52
CA SER A 170 4.51 -14.91 6.74
C SER A 170 5.86 -15.58 6.88
N ASN A 171 5.83 -16.91 7.09
CA ASN A 171 7.01 -17.78 7.00
C ASN A 171 7.19 -18.40 5.61
N LEU A 172 6.32 -18.06 4.64
CA LEU A 172 6.47 -18.55 3.28
C LEU A 172 7.74 -17.98 2.63
N PRO A 173 8.45 -18.78 1.80
CA PRO A 173 9.71 -18.38 1.18
C PRO A 173 9.55 -17.19 0.23
N ARG A 174 8.34 -16.97 -0.28
CA ARG A 174 8.02 -15.88 -1.21
C ARG A 174 6.76 -15.16 -0.76
N SER A 175 6.72 -13.86 -1.01
CA SER A 175 5.59 -12.97 -0.75
C SER A 175 5.71 -11.78 -1.70
N ARG A 176 4.59 -11.32 -2.25
CA ARG A 176 4.53 -10.06 -3.03
C ARG A 176 4.53 -8.83 -2.12
N LEU A 177 4.39 -9.03 -0.80
CA LEU A 177 4.50 -7.97 0.20
C LEU A 177 5.98 -7.69 0.48
N ILE A 178 6.43 -6.49 0.12
CA ILE A 178 7.82 -6.04 0.34
C ILE A 178 8.12 -5.57 1.77
N PHE A 179 7.15 -5.71 2.68
CA PHE A 179 7.25 -5.21 4.04
C PHE A 179 8.33 -5.94 4.84
N PRO A 180 8.93 -5.29 5.86
CA PRO A 180 9.81 -5.96 6.81
C PRO A 180 9.13 -7.18 7.41
N ARG A 181 9.90 -8.27 7.56
CA ARG A 181 9.42 -9.51 8.17
C ARG A 181 9.74 -9.54 9.65
N LEU A 182 8.76 -9.91 10.46
CA LEU A 182 8.92 -10.18 11.88
C LEU A 182 8.18 -11.48 12.25
N THR A 183 8.62 -12.11 13.32
CA THR A 183 7.85 -13.12 14.05
C THR A 183 6.79 -12.44 14.93
N VAL A 184 5.79 -13.23 15.37
CA VAL A 184 4.77 -12.74 16.32
C VAL A 184 5.39 -12.33 17.67
N ASP A 185 6.47 -13.00 18.09
CA ASP A 185 7.16 -12.69 19.35
C ASP A 185 7.91 -11.35 19.26
N GLU A 186 8.62 -11.11 18.15
CA GLU A 186 9.27 -9.81 17.88
C GLU A 186 8.25 -8.68 17.79
N LEU A 187 7.12 -8.93 17.11
CA LEU A 187 6.01 -7.96 17.00
C LEU A 187 5.44 -7.61 18.37
N SER A 188 5.23 -8.61 19.24
CA SER A 188 4.66 -8.41 20.58
C SER A 188 5.61 -7.62 21.51
N GLY A 189 6.91 -7.64 21.21
CA GLY A 189 7.92 -6.89 21.95
C GLY A 189 8.13 -5.44 21.49
N LEU A 190 7.41 -4.97 20.46
CA LEU A 190 7.60 -3.62 19.93
C LEU A 190 7.10 -2.54 20.90
N SER A 191 7.94 -1.54 21.15
CA SER A 191 7.58 -0.29 21.80
C SER A 191 7.25 0.79 20.75
N HIS A 192 6.58 1.86 21.17
CA HIS A 192 6.36 3.04 20.32
C HIS A 192 7.67 3.64 19.80
N SER A 193 8.73 3.66 20.63
CA SER A 193 10.05 4.14 20.21
C SER A 193 10.65 3.26 19.10
N ARG A 194 10.56 1.92 19.25
CA ARG A 194 11.08 1.01 18.23
C ARG A 194 10.28 1.10 16.93
N ILE A 195 8.96 1.27 17.01
CA ILE A 195 8.11 1.50 15.83
C ILE A 195 8.51 2.79 15.12
N ALA A 196 8.73 3.88 15.86
CA ALA A 196 9.18 5.14 15.29
C ALA A 196 10.56 5.02 14.61
N GLU A 197 11.50 4.32 15.24
CA GLU A 197 12.82 4.01 14.65
C GLU A 197 12.68 3.21 13.35
N MET A 198 11.93 2.11 13.36
CA MET A 198 11.72 1.28 12.16
C MET A 198 11.07 2.08 11.02
N LYS A 199 10.05 2.91 11.31
CA LYS A 199 9.44 3.78 10.30
C LYS A 199 10.47 4.76 9.72
N ALA A 200 11.31 5.37 10.56
CA ALA A 200 12.34 6.29 10.12
C ALA A 200 13.42 5.58 9.27
N GLU A 201 13.85 4.38 9.68
CA GLU A 201 14.81 3.54 8.94
C GLU A 201 14.27 3.20 7.54
N ILE A 202 13.01 2.76 7.44
CA ILE A 202 12.37 2.42 6.17
C ILE A 202 12.22 3.68 5.31
N LEU A 203 11.71 4.77 5.88
CA LEU A 203 11.52 6.03 5.16
C LEU A 203 12.84 6.58 4.59
N ALA A 204 13.94 6.47 5.34
CA ALA A 204 15.26 6.87 4.88
C ALA A 204 15.80 6.02 3.72
N GLY A 205 15.24 4.81 3.51
CA GLY A 205 15.54 3.94 2.38
C GLY A 205 14.64 4.14 1.17
N ILE A 206 13.67 5.05 1.21
CA ILE A 206 12.73 5.31 0.11
C ILE A 206 13.17 6.56 -0.67
N GLU A 207 13.28 6.42 -1.99
CA GLU A 207 13.47 7.56 -2.91
C GLU A 207 12.12 8.24 -3.12
N LEU A 208 11.82 9.23 -2.28
CA LEU A 208 10.52 9.91 -2.25
C LEU A 208 10.20 10.67 -3.55
N ASP A 209 11.21 11.16 -4.27
CA ASP A 209 11.06 11.83 -5.56
C ASP A 209 10.43 10.91 -6.62
N LYS A 210 10.79 9.62 -6.63
CA LYS A 210 10.20 8.63 -7.53
C LYS A 210 8.76 8.29 -7.13
N ALA A 211 8.48 8.18 -5.83
CA ALA A 211 7.14 7.97 -5.32
C ALA A 211 6.22 9.16 -5.67
N GLU A 212 6.69 10.39 -5.47
CA GLU A 212 5.99 11.62 -5.85
C GLU A 212 5.76 11.68 -7.36
N LYS A 213 6.76 11.31 -8.18
CA LYS A 213 6.61 11.24 -9.63
C LYS A 213 5.55 10.23 -10.06
N ALA A 214 5.49 9.07 -9.43
CA ALA A 214 4.45 8.07 -9.69
C ALA A 214 3.06 8.65 -9.42
N GLU A 215 2.89 9.32 -8.27
CA GLU A 215 1.61 9.93 -7.88
C GLU A 215 1.18 11.09 -8.78
N GLU A 216 2.12 11.91 -9.26
CA GLU A 216 1.83 12.93 -10.27
C GLU A 216 1.24 12.30 -11.53
N ILE A 217 1.83 11.21 -12.03
CA ILE A 217 1.33 10.50 -13.21
C ILE A 217 -0.03 9.85 -12.92
N GLU A 218 -0.23 9.26 -11.74
CA GLU A 218 -1.53 8.73 -11.31
C GLU A 218 -2.62 9.83 -11.33
N GLN A 219 -2.29 11.04 -10.88
CA GLN A 219 -3.21 12.19 -10.90
C GLN A 219 -3.48 12.70 -12.32
N ASP A 220 -2.46 12.78 -13.16
CA ASP A 220 -2.59 13.25 -14.54
C ASP A 220 -3.43 12.29 -15.40
N LEU A 221 -3.26 10.98 -15.21
CA LEU A 221 -4.03 9.96 -15.94
C LEU A 221 -5.46 9.82 -15.40
N GLY A 222 -5.64 9.93 -14.09
CA GLY A 222 -6.96 9.96 -13.48
C GLY A 222 -7.79 8.69 -13.67
N TYR A 223 -7.17 7.50 -13.65
CA TYR A 223 -7.88 6.20 -13.67
C TYR A 223 -8.60 5.95 -12.34
N PHE A 224 -9.63 6.76 -12.11
CA PHE A 224 -10.38 6.86 -10.89
C PHE A 224 -11.87 6.64 -11.16
N TYR A 225 -12.41 5.58 -10.56
CA TYR A 225 -13.80 5.18 -10.71
C TYR A 225 -14.47 5.23 -9.35
N GLU A 226 -15.35 6.22 -9.16
CA GLU A 226 -15.91 6.56 -7.84
C GLU A 226 -16.66 5.38 -7.19
N ASP A 227 -17.34 4.57 -7.98
CA ASP A 227 -18.08 3.39 -7.52
C ASP A 227 -17.18 2.16 -7.26
N GLY A 228 -15.88 2.28 -7.54
CA GLY A 228 -14.89 1.21 -7.44
C GLY A 228 -14.98 0.16 -8.54
N MET A 229 -15.87 0.31 -9.52
CA MET A 229 -16.14 -0.68 -10.56
C MET A 229 -15.30 -0.48 -11.83
N TYR A 230 -13.98 -0.29 -11.66
CA TYR A 230 -13.04 -0.04 -12.77
C TYR A 230 -13.08 -1.12 -13.86
N TRP A 231 -13.45 -2.36 -13.53
CA TRP A 231 -13.56 -3.47 -14.49
C TRP A 231 -14.64 -3.26 -15.56
N LYS A 232 -15.51 -2.25 -15.40
CA LYS A 232 -16.46 -1.82 -16.45
C LYS A 232 -15.84 -0.88 -17.49
N HIS A 233 -14.62 -0.44 -17.24
CA HIS A 233 -13.92 0.61 -17.98
C HIS A 233 -12.50 0.17 -18.38
N LEU A 234 -12.29 -1.14 -18.57
CA LEU A 234 -10.96 -1.69 -18.89
C LEU A 234 -10.39 -1.13 -20.20
N ASP A 235 -11.25 -0.73 -21.13
CA ASP A 235 -10.90 -0.09 -22.40
C ASP A 235 -10.35 1.33 -22.24
N GLU A 236 -10.60 1.98 -21.10
CA GLU A 236 -10.07 3.31 -20.77
C GLU A 236 -8.69 3.25 -20.09
N ILE A 237 -8.27 2.06 -19.64
CA ILE A 237 -7.07 1.86 -18.84
C ILE A 237 -5.93 1.37 -19.73
N ASP A 238 -4.94 2.23 -19.96
CA ASP A 238 -3.74 1.87 -20.71
C ASP A 238 -2.69 1.20 -19.80
N GLU A 239 -2.44 -0.07 -20.10
CA GLU A 239 -1.52 -0.93 -19.36
C GLU A 239 -0.05 -0.51 -19.45
N MET A 240 0.36 0.18 -20.52
CA MET A 240 1.74 0.66 -20.66
C MET A 240 2.02 1.75 -19.63
N TYR A 241 1.08 2.69 -19.47
CA TYR A 241 1.21 3.72 -18.44
C TYR A 241 1.18 3.13 -17.03
N LEU A 242 0.38 2.09 -16.78
CA LEU A 242 0.41 1.38 -15.49
C LEU A 242 1.74 0.69 -15.24
N ALA A 243 2.33 0.06 -16.26
CA ALA A 243 3.65 -0.54 -16.14
C ALA A 243 4.74 0.50 -15.81
N ASP A 244 4.62 1.72 -16.34
CA ASP A 244 5.53 2.83 -16.06
C ASP A 244 5.40 3.31 -14.61
N ILE A 245 4.17 3.47 -14.12
CA ILE A 245 3.88 3.78 -12.71
C ILE A 245 4.43 2.69 -11.79
N ASP A 246 4.19 1.41 -12.11
CA ASP A 246 4.66 0.29 -11.30
C ASP A 246 6.20 0.24 -11.24
N ARG A 247 6.89 0.58 -12.35
CA ARG A 247 8.36 0.72 -12.36
C ARG A 247 8.84 1.84 -11.44
N LEU A 248 8.15 2.97 -11.38
CA LEU A 248 8.50 4.07 -10.47
C LEU A 248 8.33 3.66 -9.00
N TRP A 249 7.23 3.00 -8.65
CA TRP A 249 6.99 2.49 -7.30
C TRP A 249 8.06 1.49 -6.86
N MET A 250 8.45 0.56 -7.74
CA MET A 250 9.54 -0.37 -7.45
C MET A 250 10.88 0.34 -7.28
N ALA A 251 11.20 1.25 -8.19
CA ALA A 251 12.44 2.02 -8.14
C ALA A 251 12.53 2.93 -6.90
N ALA A 252 11.39 3.30 -6.29
CA ALA A 252 11.34 4.07 -5.06
C ALA A 252 11.81 3.27 -3.82
N VAL A 253 11.63 1.94 -3.82
CA VAL A 253 11.90 1.08 -2.66
C VAL A 253 13.13 0.17 -2.83
N GLU A 254 13.65 0.05 -4.05
CA GLU A 254 14.74 -0.87 -4.40
C GLU A 254 16.07 -0.58 -3.67
N THR A 255 16.39 0.69 -3.40
CA THR A 255 17.60 1.10 -2.67
C THR A 255 17.51 0.83 -1.16
N GLY A 256 16.30 0.78 -0.60
CA GLY A 256 16.05 0.46 0.82
C GLY A 256 16.00 -1.03 1.12
N LEU A 257 15.49 -1.85 0.18
CA LEU A 257 15.35 -3.30 0.34
C LEU A 257 16.68 -4.05 0.47
N THR A 258 17.80 -3.47 0.00
CA THR A 258 19.15 -4.02 0.16
C THR A 258 19.80 -3.72 1.51
N LYS A 259 19.22 -2.81 2.32
CA LYS A 259 19.77 -2.36 3.61
C LYS A 259 19.02 -2.89 4.84
N LEU A 260 17.82 -3.42 4.68
CA LEU A 260 17.09 -4.06 5.77
C LEU A 260 17.70 -5.44 6.05
N PRO A 261 18.01 -5.79 7.32
CA PRO A 261 18.61 -7.07 7.63
C PRO A 261 17.65 -8.19 7.22
N ILE A 262 18.02 -8.93 6.18
CA ILE A 262 17.43 -10.23 5.87
C ILE A 262 17.84 -11.13 7.03
N SER A 263 16.90 -11.46 7.92
CA SER A 263 17.15 -12.46 8.96
C SER A 263 17.67 -13.74 8.29
N PRO A 264 18.85 -14.26 8.68
CA PRO A 264 19.38 -15.46 8.09
C PRO A 264 18.44 -16.62 8.42
N THR A 265 17.96 -17.30 7.39
CA THR A 265 17.29 -18.60 7.50
C THR A 265 18.19 -19.55 8.28
N ARG A 266 17.80 -19.84 9.53
CA ARG A 266 18.53 -20.72 10.43
C ARG A 266 18.27 -22.17 10.04
N GLY A 267 19.08 -22.69 9.12
CA GLY A 267 19.29 -24.11 8.92
C GLY A 267 20.49 -24.58 9.74
N GLU A 268 20.27 -25.68 10.46
CA GLU A 268 21.26 -26.59 11.05
C GLU A 268 21.83 -26.30 12.44
N ILE A 269 21.61 -27.31 13.28
CA ILE A 269 22.08 -27.52 14.63
C ILE A 269 23.53 -28.00 14.55
N GLY A 270 24.44 -27.26 15.18
CA GLY A 270 25.84 -27.65 15.33
C GLY A 270 26.42 -27.08 16.61
N SER A 271 26.39 -27.89 17.67
CA SER A 271 27.09 -27.66 18.93
C SER A 271 28.60 -27.56 18.68
N PHE A 272 29.24 -26.42 18.98
CA PHE A 272 30.65 -26.42 19.35
C PHE A 272 30.97 -25.36 20.42
N ALA A 273 31.81 -25.82 21.35
CA ALA A 273 32.14 -25.22 22.63
C ALA A 273 33.00 -23.96 22.55
N ALA A 274 32.94 -23.20 23.64
CA ALA A 274 33.68 -21.97 23.93
C ALA A 274 35.19 -22.07 23.69
N HIS A 275 35.78 -21.05 23.06
CA HIS A 275 37.17 -20.65 23.26
C HIS A 275 37.29 -19.12 23.22
N SER A 276 37.83 -18.55 24.30
CA SER A 276 38.31 -17.17 24.39
C SER A 276 39.53 -16.95 23.49
N ALA A 277 39.61 -15.81 22.80
CA ALA A 277 40.88 -15.12 22.56
C ALA A 277 40.71 -13.69 22.00
N ALA A 278 41.38 -12.77 22.69
CA ALA A 278 42.13 -11.61 22.20
C ALA A 278 41.43 -10.52 21.37
N SER A 279 41.24 -9.39 22.04
CA SER A 279 41.02 -8.06 21.49
C SER A 279 42.28 -7.56 20.76
N LEU A 280 42.14 -7.15 19.50
CA LEU A 280 43.12 -6.32 18.79
C LEU A 280 42.39 -5.20 18.03
N SER A 281 42.62 -3.98 18.50
CA SER A 281 42.15 -2.72 17.91
C SER A 281 42.91 -2.41 16.63
N CYS A 282 42.20 -2.15 15.52
CA CYS A 282 42.76 -1.49 14.34
C CYS A 282 42.24 -0.05 14.24
N VAL A 283 43.16 0.89 14.39
CA VAL A 283 42.95 2.33 14.14
C VAL A 283 43.11 2.57 12.64
N LEU A 284 42.07 3.09 11.99
CA LEU A 284 42.14 3.57 10.61
C LEU A 284 42.09 5.11 10.59
N VAL A 285 43.21 5.71 10.21
CA VAL A 285 43.39 7.14 9.95
C VAL A 285 42.92 7.43 8.53
N SER A 286 41.97 8.34 8.34
CA SER A 286 41.65 8.91 7.03
C SER A 286 42.10 10.38 6.96
N LYS A 287 42.90 10.70 5.94
CA LYS A 287 43.38 12.07 5.62
C LYS A 287 42.35 12.77 4.73
N SER A 288 42.12 14.05 4.99
CA SER A 288 41.25 14.93 4.19
C SER A 288 41.85 15.25 2.82
N LEU A 289 41.01 15.33 1.79
CA LEU A 289 41.34 15.96 0.51
C LEU A 289 40.64 17.32 0.40
N ALA A 290 41.43 18.38 0.51
CA ALA A 290 41.11 19.70 -0.01
C ALA A 290 42.12 20.01 -1.13
N SER A 291 41.64 20.10 -2.37
CA SER A 291 42.28 20.91 -3.43
C SER A 291 41.44 20.83 -4.70
N TRP A 292 40.59 21.84 -4.94
CA TRP A 292 40.16 22.20 -6.30
C TRP A 292 40.15 23.72 -6.40
N ARG A 293 41.21 24.27 -7.00
CA ARG A 293 41.21 25.56 -7.68
C ARG A 293 41.81 25.34 -9.06
N SER A 294 41.03 25.55 -10.11
CA SER A 294 41.50 26.14 -11.36
C SER A 294 40.30 26.50 -12.23
N CYS A 295 40.24 27.77 -12.62
CA CYS A 295 39.27 28.33 -13.54
C CYS A 295 39.83 28.25 -14.96
N SER A 296 38.99 27.88 -15.92
CA SER A 296 39.14 28.28 -17.33
C SER A 296 37.75 28.59 -17.90
N CYS A 297 37.56 29.83 -18.34
CA CYS A 297 36.41 30.32 -19.10
C CYS A 297 36.87 30.75 -20.50
N ILE A 298 35.90 30.87 -21.43
CA ILE A 298 35.83 31.55 -22.76
C ILE A 298 35.26 30.55 -23.81
N ALA A 299 34.30 30.85 -24.69
CA ALA A 299 33.46 32.02 -24.97
C ALA A 299 32.21 31.58 -25.77
N GLY A 300 31.11 32.32 -25.64
CA GLY A 300 29.91 32.16 -26.47
C GLY A 300 28.63 32.65 -25.81
N SER A 301 28.52 33.95 -25.54
CA SER A 301 27.26 34.59 -25.13
C SER A 301 26.69 35.40 -26.30
N PRO A 302 25.37 35.64 -26.31
CA PRO A 302 24.99 37.04 -26.20
C PRO A 302 23.89 37.34 -25.17
N LYS A 303 24.13 38.49 -24.53
CA LYS A 303 23.16 39.50 -24.03
C LYS A 303 22.47 39.24 -22.69
N ALA A 304 23.17 39.76 -21.68
CA ALA A 304 22.72 40.22 -20.37
C ALA A 304 21.31 40.85 -20.31
N ARG A 305 20.59 40.54 -19.23
CA ARG A 305 20.10 41.56 -18.29
C ARG A 305 20.34 41.11 -16.85
N LEU A 306 21.26 41.81 -16.19
CA LEU A 306 21.51 41.73 -14.76
C LEU A 306 20.31 42.30 -14.00
N THR A 307 19.80 41.58 -13.01
CA THR A 307 19.12 42.18 -11.87
C THR A 307 19.76 41.65 -10.60
N MET A 308 20.47 42.53 -9.89
CA MET A 308 21.03 42.26 -8.57
C MET A 308 20.15 42.92 -7.49
N ARG A 309 19.69 42.07 -6.56
CA ARG A 309 19.64 42.24 -5.08
C ARG A 309 18.58 43.19 -4.46
N PRO A 310 18.09 42.94 -3.22
CA PRO A 310 18.87 42.48 -2.06
C PRO A 310 18.31 41.33 -1.20
N ARG A 311 19.20 40.76 -0.39
CA ARG A 311 18.90 39.88 0.76
C ARG A 311 18.41 40.75 1.92
N CYS A 312 17.40 40.28 2.65
CA CYS A 312 17.03 40.82 3.96
C CYS A 312 17.21 39.74 5.03
N THR A 313 18.05 40.06 6.01
CA THR A 313 18.24 39.41 7.30
C THR A 313 17.06 39.73 8.24
N ALA A 314 16.93 38.93 9.30
CA ALA A 314 15.79 38.83 10.21
C ALA A 314 15.25 40.14 10.86
N GLY A 315 13.93 40.18 11.07
CA GLY A 315 13.29 40.87 12.21
C GLY A 315 12.39 42.07 11.89
N ARG A 316 11.09 41.84 11.67
CA ARG A 316 9.90 42.55 12.24
C ARG A 316 8.61 42.23 11.45
N ALA A 317 7.48 42.37 12.16
CA ALA A 317 6.16 41.87 11.82
C ALA A 317 5.29 42.79 10.93
N SER A 318 4.32 42.12 10.29
CA SER A 318 3.00 42.50 9.73
C SER A 318 2.82 43.82 8.97
N MET A 319 2.26 43.72 7.76
CA MET A 319 1.07 44.48 7.33
C MET A 319 0.40 43.86 6.09
N ALA A 320 -0.87 44.23 5.90
CA ALA A 320 -1.95 43.57 5.19
C ALA A 320 -1.91 43.53 3.64
N SER A 321 -2.66 42.54 3.13
CA SER A 321 -3.49 42.50 1.90
C SER A 321 -3.02 43.18 0.61
N ALA A 322 -2.86 42.36 -0.45
CA ALA A 322 -3.30 42.73 -1.79
C ALA A 322 -3.70 41.46 -2.55
N GLN A 323 -5.01 41.27 -2.74
CA GLN A 323 -5.57 40.31 -3.70
C GLN A 323 -5.08 40.70 -5.10
N ARG A 324 -4.59 39.73 -5.88
CA ARG A 324 -4.54 39.86 -7.34
C ARG A 324 -5.39 38.76 -7.95
N TRP A 325 -6.56 39.19 -8.39
CA TRP A 325 -7.41 38.45 -9.31
C TRP A 325 -6.76 38.49 -10.68
N THR A 326 -6.69 37.35 -11.35
CA THR A 326 -6.44 37.28 -12.79
C THR A 326 -7.69 36.68 -13.41
N CYS A 327 -8.33 37.47 -14.28
CA CYS A 327 -9.46 37.06 -15.10
C CYS A 327 -9.04 37.20 -16.58
N LEU A 328 -9.88 36.65 -17.47
CA LEU A 328 -9.83 36.56 -18.95
C LEU A 328 -9.39 35.19 -19.49
N TYR A 329 -10.08 34.55 -20.45
CA TYR A 329 -11.32 34.87 -21.21
C TYR A 329 -11.88 33.54 -21.78
N SER A 330 -13.21 33.35 -21.77
CA SER A 330 -13.88 32.27 -22.50
C SER A 330 -14.30 32.72 -23.89
N TRP A 331 -14.05 31.90 -24.92
CA TRP A 331 -14.69 32.08 -26.22
C TRP A 331 -16.07 31.42 -26.22
N THR A 332 -17.11 32.24 -26.44
CA THR A 332 -18.47 31.80 -26.77
C THR A 332 -18.70 31.97 -28.25
N ASP A 333 -18.96 30.88 -28.98
CA ASP A 333 -19.65 30.96 -30.26
C ASP A 333 -21.09 30.46 -30.11
N ARG A 334 -22.02 31.33 -30.47
CA ARG A 334 -23.47 31.13 -30.50
C ARG A 334 -23.95 31.70 -31.83
N ASN A 335 -24.60 30.87 -32.67
CA ASN A 335 -25.73 31.14 -33.59
C ASN A 335 -25.87 29.94 -34.56
N SER A 336 -26.79 28.97 -34.35
CA SER A 336 -28.23 28.91 -34.76
C SER A 336 -28.46 28.39 -36.20
N PRO A 337 -29.62 27.81 -36.63
CA PRO A 337 -30.91 27.49 -35.95
C PRO A 337 -31.55 26.08 -36.26
N GLU A 338 -32.62 25.72 -35.51
CA GLU A 338 -33.87 24.94 -35.80
C GLU A 338 -33.82 23.59 -36.61
N SER A 339 -34.64 22.53 -36.42
CA SER A 339 -35.99 22.35 -35.86
C SER A 339 -36.33 20.87 -35.53
N LEU A 340 -37.31 20.70 -34.62
CA LEU A 340 -38.20 19.59 -34.21
C LEU A 340 -38.53 18.40 -35.17
N TYR A 341 -38.57 17.14 -34.65
CA TYR A 341 -39.78 16.29 -34.40
C TYR A 341 -39.52 14.75 -34.34
N MET A 342 -40.16 14.07 -33.34
CA MET A 342 -40.60 12.64 -33.23
C MET A 342 -39.55 11.51 -33.35
N ARG A 343 -39.58 10.34 -32.66
CA ARG A 343 -40.23 9.67 -31.51
C ARG A 343 -39.49 8.30 -31.37
N PRO A 344 -39.59 7.57 -30.24
CA PRO A 344 -38.66 6.49 -29.89
C PRO A 344 -39.09 5.10 -30.39
N LEU A 345 -38.12 4.24 -30.70
CA LEU A 345 -38.34 2.79 -30.84
C LEU A 345 -37.66 2.06 -29.67
N ALA A 346 -38.51 1.65 -28.72
CA ALA A 346 -38.21 0.63 -27.74
C ALA A 346 -38.17 -0.76 -28.40
N ARG A 347 -37.26 -1.63 -27.93
CA ARG A 347 -37.34 -3.11 -27.97
C ARG A 347 -36.34 -3.70 -26.94
N PRO A 348 -36.58 -4.93 -26.45
CA PRO A 348 -36.64 -5.27 -25.02
C PRO A 348 -35.38 -5.97 -24.46
N PRO A 349 -35.32 -6.26 -23.15
CA PRO A 349 -34.15 -6.82 -22.49
C PRO A 349 -33.95 -8.32 -22.80
N TYR A 350 -32.68 -8.69 -22.96
CA TYR A 350 -32.24 -10.08 -23.08
C TYR A 350 -32.33 -10.77 -21.70
N GLN A 351 -33.16 -11.80 -21.61
CA GLN A 351 -33.21 -12.76 -20.50
C GLN A 351 -32.46 -14.05 -20.87
N GLY A 352 -31.87 -14.70 -19.85
CA GLY A 352 -31.33 -16.06 -19.91
C GLY A 352 -29.81 -16.07 -20.01
N HIS A 353 -29.04 -16.71 -19.13
CA HIS A 353 -29.27 -18.03 -18.56
C HIS A 353 -28.79 -18.17 -17.11
N THR A 354 -29.70 -18.69 -16.29
CA THR A 354 -29.44 -19.41 -15.04
C THR A 354 -28.73 -20.72 -15.38
N ALA A 355 -27.55 -20.98 -14.82
CA ALA A 355 -26.90 -22.29 -14.88
C ALA A 355 -27.02 -22.95 -13.50
N MET A 356 -27.59 -24.15 -13.51
CA MET A 356 -27.91 -24.98 -12.37
C MET A 356 -26.66 -25.50 -11.64
N SER A 357 -26.89 -25.77 -10.35
CA SER A 357 -26.08 -26.56 -9.43
C SER A 357 -25.54 -27.86 -10.05
N ALA A 358 -24.32 -28.20 -9.67
CA ALA A 358 -23.91 -29.58 -9.52
C ALA A 358 -23.22 -29.74 -8.16
N MET A 359 -23.81 -30.61 -7.33
CA MET A 359 -23.22 -31.22 -6.15
C MET A 359 -21.95 -31.99 -6.55
N VAL A 360 -20.84 -31.78 -5.84
CA VAL A 360 -20.05 -32.77 -5.07
C VAL A 360 -19.21 -31.99 -4.06
#